data_AF-A0A0Q5LLP8-F1
#
_entry.id   AF-A0A0Q5LLP8-F1
#
_cell.length_a   1.000
_cell.length_b   1.000
_cell.length_c   1.000
_cell.angle_alpha   90.00
_cell.angle_beta   90.00
_cell.angle_gamma   90.00
#
_symmetry.space_group_name_H-M   'P 1'
#
loop_
_entity.id
_entity.type
_entity.pdbx_description
1 polymer ?
#
loop_
_entity_poly.entity_id
_entity_poly.type
_entity_poly.pdbx_seq_one_letter_code
_entity_poly.pdbx_strand_id
1 'polypeptide(L)'
;MISIGALVLGLLIVGAVTAMLLRRQLREKYAVVWLVIGLAVLLLGIFPAALQWLTLALGFQLPANLIFTLAITLLLAASLHLSWELTRTEERLRRLAEEAAIARLAQSRLEADVAELKALARDRQITDDE
;
A
#
# COMPACT_ATOMS: atom_id res chain seq x y z
N MET A 1 29.42 -29.96 -4.92
CA MET A 1 28.34 -30.25 -5.89
C MET A 1 27.19 -29.32 -5.56
N ILE A 2 26.82 -28.40 -6.47
CA ILE A 2 25.65 -27.55 -6.24
C ILE A 2 24.43 -28.45 -6.36
N SER A 3 23.70 -28.64 -5.26
CA SER A 3 22.48 -29.45 -5.27
C SER A 3 21.49 -28.82 -6.24
N ILE A 4 21.04 -29.57 -7.24
CA ILE A 4 20.08 -29.13 -8.27
C ILE A 4 18.86 -28.45 -7.63
N GLY A 5 18.46 -28.89 -6.43
CA GLY A 5 17.40 -28.26 -5.64
C GLY A 5 17.66 -26.79 -5.28
N ALA A 6 18.90 -26.39 -4.98
CA ALA A 6 19.26 -25.00 -4.69
C ALA A 6 19.16 -24.11 -5.94
N LEU A 7 19.51 -24.65 -7.11
CA LEU A 7 19.39 -23.96 -8.39
C LEU A 7 17.91 -23.74 -8.76
N VAL A 8 17.09 -24.79 -8.64
CA VAL A 8 15.65 -24.73 -8.94
C VAL A 8 14.93 -23.79 -8.00
N LEU A 9 15.22 -23.85 -6.69
CA LEU A 9 14.64 -22.95 -5.70
C LEU A 9 15.04 -21.49 -5.95
N GLY A 10 16.32 -21.25 -6.28
CA GLY A 10 16.81 -19.92 -6.65
C GLY A 10 16.12 -19.35 -7.89
N LEU A 11 15.94 -20.17 -8.94
CA LEU A 11 15.25 -19.78 -10.16
C LEU A 11 13.75 -19.51 -9.92
N LEU A 12 13.12 -20.28 -9.03
CA LEU A 12 11.72 -20.08 -8.61
C LEU A 12 11.54 -18.78 -7.83
N ILE A 13 12.45 -18.47 -6.90
CA ILE A 13 12.43 -17.23 -6.12
C ILE A 13 12.67 -16.02 -7.03
N VAL A 14 13.69 -16.07 -7.89
CA VAL A 14 13.97 -15.01 -8.88
C VAL A 14 12.79 -14.84 -9.83
N GLY A 15 12.20 -15.93 -10.31
CA GLY A 15 11.01 -15.91 -11.15
C GLY A 15 9.79 -15.31 -10.45
N ALA A 16 9.54 -15.67 -9.18
CA ALA A 16 8.44 -15.13 -8.38
C ALA A 16 8.61 -13.64 -8.10
N VAL A 17 9.81 -13.20 -7.70
CA VAL A 17 10.13 -11.78 -7.49
C VAL A 17 9.99 -10.99 -8.79
N THR A 18 10.47 -11.54 -9.92
CA THR A 18 10.37 -10.90 -11.24
C THR A 18 8.91 -10.85 -11.74
N ALA A 19 8.12 -11.89 -11.50
CA ALA A 19 6.71 -11.93 -11.87
C ALA A 19 5.85 -10.96 -11.03
N MET A 20 6.19 -10.76 -9.75
CA MET A 20 5.60 -9.69 -8.93
C MET A 20 5.96 -8.31 -9.47
N LEU A 21 7.20 -8.12 -9.92
CA LEU A 21 7.69 -6.86 -10.50
C LEU A 21 7.03 -6.54 -11.86
N LEU A 22 6.72 -7.56 -12.67
CA LEU A 22 6.09 -7.40 -13.98
C LEU A 22 4.57 -7.14 -13.91
N ARG A 23 3.90 -7.42 -12.79
CA ARG A 23 2.45 -7.21 -12.64
C ARG A 23 2.00 -5.74 -12.51
N ARG A 24 2.88 -4.76 -12.79
CA ARG A 24 2.60 -3.35 -13.17
C ARG A 24 1.28 -2.74 -12.65
N GLN A 25 1.04 -2.72 -11.33
CA GLN A 25 -0.20 -2.12 -10.81
C GLN A 25 -0.06 -1.04 -9.72
N LEU A 26 1.12 -0.66 -9.22
CA LEU A 26 1.20 0.37 -8.15
C LEU A 26 2.30 1.42 -8.35
N ARG A 27 1.87 2.68 -8.22
CA ARG A 27 2.53 3.99 -8.11
C ARG A 27 4.08 3.97 -8.06
N GLU A 28 4.71 4.78 -8.92
CA GLU A 28 6.17 5.04 -9.10
C GLU A 28 7.04 4.84 -7.84
N LYS A 29 6.60 5.34 -6.67
CA LYS A 29 7.28 5.21 -5.38
C LYS A 29 7.59 3.77 -4.96
N TYR A 30 6.66 2.82 -5.14
CA TYR A 30 6.83 1.46 -4.62
C TYR A 30 7.70 0.60 -5.54
N ALA A 31 7.68 0.90 -6.84
CA ALA A 31 8.52 0.21 -7.82
C ALA A 31 10.01 0.36 -7.50
N VAL A 32 10.45 1.53 -7.02
CA VAL A 32 11.86 1.80 -6.69
C VAL A 32 12.38 0.88 -5.58
N VAL A 33 11.61 0.72 -4.48
CA VAL A 33 12.01 -0.15 -3.36
C VAL A 33 12.13 -1.60 -3.81
N TRP A 34 11.13 -2.10 -4.55
CA TRP A 34 11.17 -3.46 -5.09
C TRP A 34 12.27 -3.67 -6.13
N LEU A 35 12.63 -2.64 -6.90
CA LEU A 35 13.73 -2.69 -7.87
C LEU A 35 15.09 -2.78 -7.16
N VAL A 36 15.30 -2.01 -6.09
CA VAL A 36 16.51 -2.12 -5.25
C VAL A 36 16.62 -3.49 -4.60
N ILE A 37 15.51 -4.03 -4.07
CA ILE A 37 15.47 -5.38 -3.50
C ILE A 37 15.80 -6.43 -4.56
N GLY A 38 15.16 -6.35 -5.74
CA GLY A 38 15.43 -7.25 -6.86
C GLY A 38 16.89 -7.20 -7.32
N LEU A 39 17.48 -6.00 -7.38
CA LEU A 39 18.89 -5.82 -7.72
C LEU A 39 19.82 -6.42 -6.65
N ALA A 40 19.52 -6.22 -5.36
CA ALA A 40 20.29 -6.82 -4.27
C ALA A 40 20.25 -8.36 -4.31
N VAL A 41 19.08 -8.94 -4.56
CA VAL A 41 18.91 -10.40 -4.72
C VAL A 41 19.67 -10.89 -5.96
N LEU A 42 19.61 -10.17 -7.08
CA LEU A 42 20.35 -10.51 -8.30
C LEU A 42 21.87 -10.52 -8.06
N LEU A 43 22.40 -9.49 -7.39
CA LEU A 43 23.81 -9.39 -7.05
C LEU A 43 24.25 -10.53 -6.12
N LEU A 44 23.44 -10.86 -5.11
CA LEU A 44 23.71 -12.00 -4.23
C LEU A 44 23.65 -13.34 -4.96
N GLY A 45 22.77 -13.50 -5.96
CA GLY A 45 22.66 -14.69 -6.79
C GLY A 45 23.86 -14.88 -7.73
N ILE A 46 24.43 -13.79 -8.26
CA ILE A 46 25.61 -13.84 -9.14
C ILE A 46 26.89 -14.15 -8.35
N PHE A 47 26.99 -13.71 -7.09
CA PHE A 47 28.18 -13.85 -6.25
C PHE A 47 27.93 -14.72 -5.01
N PRO A 48 27.90 -16.06 -5.13
CA PRO A 48 27.70 -16.97 -3.98
C PRO A 48 28.82 -16.86 -2.93
N ALA A 49 30.03 -16.44 -3.32
CA ALA A 49 31.13 -16.15 -2.40
C ALA A 49 30.82 -14.97 -1.47
N ALA A 50 30.12 -13.94 -1.94
CA ALA A 50 29.71 -12.81 -1.12
C ALA A 50 28.68 -13.24 -0.06
N LEU A 51 27.75 -14.12 -0.43
CA LEU A 51 26.78 -14.69 0.49
C LEU A 51 27.45 -15.52 1.59
N GLN A 52 28.45 -16.35 1.24
CA GLN A 52 29.23 -17.11 2.21
C GLN A 52 30.00 -16.21 3.18
N TRP A 53 30.64 -15.16 2.66
CA TRP A 53 31.36 -14.20 3.50
C TRP A 53 30.43 -13.48 4.47
N LEU A 54 29.25 -13.08 3.99
CA LEU A 54 28.24 -12.41 4.80
C LEU A 54 27.64 -13.33 5.88
N THR A 55 27.43 -14.61 5.60
CA THR A 55 27.02 -15.57 6.63
C THR A 55 28.03 -15.73 7.74
N LEU A 56 29.31 -15.83 7.41
CA LEU A 56 30.38 -15.93 8.39
C LEU A 56 30.50 -14.64 9.22
N ALA A 57 30.41 -13.48 8.56
CA ALA A 57 30.48 -12.18 9.24
C ALA A 57 29.32 -11.93 10.21
N LEU A 58 28.11 -12.37 9.85
CA LEU A 58 26.89 -12.22 10.67
C LEU A 58 26.68 -13.38 11.66
N GLY A 59 27.54 -14.40 11.66
CA GLY A 59 27.47 -15.54 12.59
C GLY A 59 26.44 -16.61 12.25
N PHE A 60 25.94 -16.66 11.01
CA PHE A 60 25.03 -17.71 10.55
C PHE A 60 25.80 -18.95 10.09
N GLN A 61 25.38 -20.13 10.55
CA GLN A 61 26.03 -21.40 10.19
C GLN A 61 25.76 -21.84 8.75
N LEU A 62 24.56 -21.57 8.22
CA LEU A 62 24.16 -21.95 6.85
C LEU A 62 23.75 -20.71 6.05
N PRO A 63 24.22 -20.57 4.78
CA PRO A 63 23.75 -19.56 3.82
C PRO A 63 22.24 -19.49 3.67
N ALA A 64 21.57 -20.64 3.76
CA ALA A 64 20.12 -20.72 3.69
C ALA A 64 19.44 -19.95 4.84
N ASN A 65 19.96 -20.02 6.06
CA ASN A 65 19.36 -19.36 7.22
C ASN A 65 19.40 -17.83 7.05
N LEU A 66 20.49 -17.29 6.51
CA LEU A 66 20.60 -15.86 6.22
C LEU A 66 19.54 -15.40 5.20
N ILE A 67 19.35 -16.15 4.10
CA ILE A 67 18.32 -15.82 3.10
C ILE A 67 16.93 -15.88 3.73
N PHE A 68 16.63 -16.91 4.54
CA PHE A 68 15.35 -17.03 5.24
C PHE A 68 15.11 -15.87 6.21
N THR A 69 16.08 -15.52 7.03
CA THR A 69 15.98 -14.38 7.94
C THR A 69 15.77 -13.09 7.15
N LEU A 70 16.55 -12.85 6.09
CA LEU A 70 16.40 -11.66 5.25
C LEU A 70 15.01 -11.60 4.61
N ALA A 71 14.51 -12.72 4.11
CA ALA A 71 13.18 -12.82 3.51
C ALA A 71 12.07 -12.55 4.54
N ILE A 72 12.15 -13.12 5.74
CA ILE A 72 11.19 -12.89 6.81
C ILE A 72 11.22 -11.41 7.24
N THR A 73 12.40 -10.83 7.45
CA THR A 73 12.55 -9.41 7.78
C THR A 73 12.00 -8.52 6.68
N LEU A 74 12.26 -8.86 5.41
CA LEU A 74 11.73 -8.15 4.25
C LEU A 74 10.20 -8.22 4.19
N LEU A 75 9.63 -9.42 4.39
CA LEU A 75 8.18 -9.61 4.42
C LEU A 75 7.55 -8.83 5.56
N LEU A 76 8.16 -8.83 6.74
CA LEU A 76 7.69 -8.08 7.90
C LEU A 76 7.75 -6.57 7.64
N ALA A 77 8.84 -6.08 7.05
CA ALA A 77 8.96 -4.68 6.66
C ALA A 77 7.91 -4.30 5.61
N ALA A 78 7.68 -5.15 4.61
CA ALA A 78 6.65 -4.95 3.60
C ALA A 78 5.24 -4.96 4.20
N SER A 79 4.95 -5.86 5.14
CA SER A 79 3.65 -5.89 5.83
C SER A 79 3.44 -4.65 6.69
N LEU A 80 4.45 -4.21 7.43
CA LEU A 80 4.36 -2.97 8.21
C LEU A 80 4.17 -1.75 7.30
N HIS A 81 4.88 -1.70 6.17
CA HIS A 81 4.72 -0.64 5.19
C HIS A 81 3.29 -0.60 4.62
N LEU A 82 2.75 -1.78 4.27
CA LEU A 82 1.39 -1.91 3.77
C LEU A 82 0.37 -1.49 4.84
N SER A 83 0.55 -1.93 6.09
CA SER A 83 -0.31 -1.52 7.21
C SER A 83 -0.29 0.00 7.39
N TRP A 84 0.89 0.64 7.32
CA TRP A 84 0.99 2.09 7.47
C TRP A 84 0.29 2.85 6.33
N GLU A 85 0.43 2.38 5.09
CA GLU A 85 -0.27 2.98 3.94
C GLU A 85 -1.79 2.76 4.04
N LEU A 86 -2.22 1.60 4.52
CA LEU A 86 -3.62 1.28 4.75
C LEU A 86 -4.23 2.21 5.80
N THR A 87 -3.58 2.36 6.96
CA THR A 87 -4.02 3.28 8.01
C THR A 87 -4.15 4.71 7.50
N ARG A 88 -3.16 5.20 6.74
CA ARG A 88 -3.22 6.56 6.18
C ARG A 88 -4.34 6.75 5.16
N THR A 89 -4.64 5.70 4.39
CA THR A 89 -5.74 5.70 3.42
C THR A 89 -7.09 5.69 4.13
N GLU A 90 -7.21 4.90 5.19
CA GLU A 90 -8.40 4.84 6.03
C GLU A 90 -8.71 6.19 6.70
N GLU A 91 -7.72 6.88 7.25
CA GLU A 91 -7.89 8.22 7.81
C GLU A 91 -8.40 9.24 6.78
N ARG A 92 -7.86 9.20 5.55
CA ARG A 92 -8.34 10.08 4.45
C ARG A 92 -9.77 9.76 4.07
N LEU A 93 -10.11 8.47 3.99
CA LEU A 93 -11.48 8.04 3.67
C LEU A 93 -12.46 8.48 4.76
N ARG A 94 -12.08 8.37 6.03
CA ARG A 94 -12.87 8.86 7.16
C ARG A 94 -13.11 10.37 7.06
N ARG A 95 -12.07 11.17 6.81
CA ARG A 95 -12.21 12.63 6.64
C ARG A 95 -13.14 12.98 5.48
N LEU A 96 -12.99 12.31 4.35
CA LEU A 96 -13.88 12.51 3.19
C LEU A 96 -15.34 12.15 3.51
N ALA A 97 -15.57 11.10 4.29
CA ALA A 97 -16.91 10.74 4.74
C ALA A 97 -17.51 11.80 5.67
N GLU A 98 -16.72 12.33 6.60
CA GLU A 98 -17.11 13.41 7.51
C GLU A 98 -17.42 14.70 6.73
N GLU A 99 -16.56 15.12 5.80
CA GLU A 99 -16.78 16.28 4.93
C GLU A 99 -18.06 16.11 4.08
N ALA A 100 -18.28 14.91 3.52
CA ALA A 100 -19.47 14.63 2.74
C ALA A 100 -20.75 14.62 3.58
N ALA A 101 -20.70 14.19 4.85
CA ALA A 101 -21.82 14.26 5.77
C ALA A 101 -22.18 15.72 6.14
N ILE A 102 -21.17 16.55 6.44
CA ILE A 102 -21.37 17.97 6.72
C ILE A 102 -21.95 18.70 5.51
N ALA A 103 -21.41 18.44 4.31
CA ALA A 103 -21.91 19.04 3.08
C ALA A 103 -23.40 18.68 2.83
N ARG A 104 -23.78 17.41 3.02
CA ARG A 104 -25.18 16.97 2.92
C ARG A 104 -26.09 17.66 3.94
N LEU A 105 -25.65 17.81 5.18
CA LEU A 105 -26.43 18.51 6.22
C LEU A 105 -26.64 19.98 5.85
N ALA A 106 -25.60 20.66 5.37
CA ALA A 106 -25.70 22.05 4.94
C ALA A 106 -26.71 22.19 3.78
N GLN A 107 -26.67 21.28 2.80
CA GLN A 107 -27.63 21.25 1.70
C GLN A 107 -29.08 21.07 2.21
N SER A 108 -29.33 20.10 3.09
CA SER A 108 -30.68 19.89 3.63
C SER A 108 -31.21 21.09 4.43
N ARG A 109 -30.34 21.82 5.13
CA ARG A 109 -30.73 23.06 5.82
C ARG A 109 -31.11 24.16 4.85
N LEU A 110 -30.29 24.39 3.81
CA LEU A 110 -30.62 25.37 2.78
C LEU A 110 -31.95 25.04 2.07
N GLU A 111 -32.20 23.76 1.79
CA GLU A 111 -33.46 23.32 1.19
C GLU A 111 -34.66 23.61 2.11
N ALA A 112 -34.51 23.42 3.42
CA ALA A 112 -35.53 23.75 4.42
C ALA A 112 -35.78 25.27 4.52
N ASP A 113 -34.73 26.08 4.62
CA ASP A 113 -34.82 27.55 4.68
C ASP A 113 -35.51 28.11 3.42
N VAL A 114 -35.17 27.57 2.24
CA VAL A 114 -35.81 27.95 0.97
C VAL A 114 -37.30 27.54 0.95
N ALA A 115 -37.65 26.38 1.51
CA ALA A 115 -39.04 25.95 1.60
C ALA A 115 -39.87 26.85 2.53
N GLU A 116 -39.31 27.25 3.68
CA GLU A 116 -39.94 28.17 4.63
C GLU A 116 -40.15 29.56 4.02
N LEU A 117 -39.13 30.13 3.37
CA LEU A 117 -39.24 31.41 2.68
C LEU A 117 -40.30 31.40 1.59
N LYS A 118 -40.41 30.30 0.83
CA LYS A 118 -41.46 30.13 -0.19
C LYS A 118 -42.85 30.03 0.43
N ALA A 119 -42.99 29.42 1.60
CA ALA A 119 -44.26 29.35 2.32
C ALA A 119 -44.69 30.74 2.81
N LEU A 120 -43.77 31.50 3.42
CA LEU A 120 -44.02 32.88 3.87
C LEU A 120 -44.37 33.83 2.73
N ALA A 121 -43.67 33.71 1.58
CA ALA A 121 -43.98 34.51 0.40
C ALA A 121 -45.38 34.19 -0.15
N ARG A 122 -45.78 32.92 -0.14
CA ARG A 122 -47.11 32.49 -0.59
C ARG A 122 -48.22 33.02 0.33
N ASP A 123 -48.03 32.96 1.64
CA ASP A 123 -48.96 33.49 2.64
C ASP A 123 -49.18 34.99 2.46
N ARG A 124 -48.08 35.75 2.31
CA ARG A 124 -48.13 37.19 2.09
C ARG A 124 -48.88 37.58 0.80
N GLN A 125 -48.74 36.76 -0.25
CA GLN A 125 -49.41 36.99 -1.54
C GLN A 125 -50.93 36.72 -1.48
N ILE A 126 -51.38 35.83 -0.58
CA ILE A 126 -52.80 35.57 -0.33
C ILE A 126 -53.44 36.73 0.44
N THR A 127 -52.73 37.32 1.41
CA THR A 127 -53.23 38.46 2.20
C THR A 127 -53.35 39.75 1.38
N ASP A 128 -52.51 39.97 0.37
CA ASP A 128 -52.57 41.18 -0.47
C ASP A 128 -53.65 41.12 -1.58
N ASP A 129 -54.22 39.94 -1.87
CA ASP A 129 -55.27 39.73 -2.89
C ASP A 129 -56.71 39.77 -2.31
N GLU A 130 -56.89 39.81 -0.98
CA GLU A 130 -58.18 40.02 -0.27
C GLU A 130 -58.47 41.52 0.00
#